data_AF-J9FUK7-F1
#
_entry.id   AF-J9FUK7-F1
#
_cell.length_a   1.000
_cell.length_b   1.000
_cell.length_c   1.000
_cell.angle_alpha   90.00
_cell.angle_beta   90.00
_cell.angle_gamma   90.00
#
_symmetry.space_group_name_H-M   'P 1'
#
loop_
_entity.id
_entity.type
_entity.pdbx_description
1 polymer ?
#
loop_
_entity_poly.entity_id
_entity_poly.type
_entity_poly.pdbx_seq_one_letter_code
_entity_poly.pdbx_strand_id
1 'polypeptide(L)'
;MELLVMTVGMFVASSAVHFFQVPSKLVIGSFSGLALVVYQLFPVISVGSYLLLINIVLLILSFILLGNEFGAKTVYTSLIVGPMVDFLEWLFPMKQSLFAVTIAGTGQVMLDPWFDLLCFVLVLGLSQSILFSINA
;
A
#
# COMPACT_ATOMS: atom_id res chain seq x y z
N MET A 1 -20.21 -11.95 -8.07
CA MET A 1 -20.36 -10.75 -7.20
C MET A 1 -19.04 -10.41 -6.54
N GLU A 2 -18.29 -11.40 -6.03
CA GLU A 2 -16.96 -11.22 -5.42
C GLU A 2 -15.98 -10.38 -6.26
N LEU A 3 -15.84 -10.68 -7.55
CA LEU A 3 -14.93 -9.93 -8.44
C LEU A 3 -15.28 -8.43 -8.54
N LEU A 4 -16.57 -8.08 -8.52
CA LEU A 4 -17.00 -6.68 -8.58
C LEU A 4 -16.60 -5.94 -7.31
N VAL A 5 -16.78 -6.56 -6.14
CA VAL A 5 -16.37 -5.99 -4.85
C VAL A 5 -14.84 -5.91 -4.76
N MET A 6 -14.11 -6.89 -5.31
CA MET A 6 -12.65 -6.84 -5.44
C MET A 6 -12.22 -5.66 -6.31
N THR A 7 -12.80 -5.47 -7.50
CA THR A 7 -12.48 -4.33 -8.35
C THR A 7 -12.77 -2.99 -7.67
N VAL A 8 -13.86 -2.88 -6.89
CA VAL A 8 -14.15 -1.68 -6.09
C VAL A 8 -13.09 -1.47 -5.00
N GLY A 9 -12.73 -2.52 -4.26
CA GLY A 9 -11.65 -2.44 -3.27
C GLY A 9 -10.31 -2.04 -3.90
N MET A 10 -10.01 -2.58 -5.09
CA MET A 10 -8.80 -2.22 -5.85
C MET A 10 -8.84 -0.79 -6.36
N PHE A 11 -10.01 -0.28 -6.74
CA PHE A 11 -10.17 1.11 -7.12
C PHE A 11 -9.87 2.05 -5.94
N VAL A 12 -10.33 1.71 -4.74
CA VAL A 12 -10.01 2.44 -3.50
C VAL A 12 -8.51 2.33 -3.15
N ALA A 13 -7.88 1.17 -3.38
CA ALA A 13 -6.44 1.02 -3.16
C ALA A 13 -5.63 1.87 -4.15
N SER A 14 -5.99 1.78 -5.43
CA SER A 14 -5.37 2.51 -6.52
C SER A 14 -5.50 4.02 -6.35
N SER A 15 -6.62 4.50 -5.82
CA SER A 15 -6.79 5.91 -5.51
C SER A 15 -5.86 6.33 -4.37
N ALA A 16 -5.73 5.54 -3.30
CA ALA A 16 -4.77 5.86 -2.24
C ALA A 16 -3.32 5.97 -2.78
N VAL A 17 -2.93 5.04 -3.65
CA VAL A 17 -1.59 5.04 -4.29
C VAL A 17 -1.41 6.29 -5.15
N HIS A 18 -2.35 6.58 -6.06
CA HIS A 18 -2.25 7.69 -7.00
C HIS A 18 -2.31 9.06 -6.31
N PHE A 19 -3.22 9.24 -5.35
CA PHE A 19 -3.47 10.53 -4.71
C PHE A 19 -2.48 10.88 -3.59
N PHE A 20 -1.88 9.89 -2.91
CA PHE A 20 -1.02 10.14 -1.75
C PHE A 20 0.38 9.54 -1.90
N GLN A 21 0.49 8.27 -2.31
CA GLN A 21 1.80 7.59 -2.31
C GLN A 21 2.74 8.13 -3.39
N VAL A 22 2.26 8.26 -4.63
CA VAL A 22 3.03 8.75 -5.78
C VAL A 22 3.45 10.22 -5.62
N PRO A 23 2.54 11.19 -5.38
CA PRO A 23 2.90 12.59 -5.30
C PRO A 23 3.77 12.92 -4.07
N SER A 24 3.52 12.25 -2.93
CA SER A 24 4.23 12.52 -1.68
C SER A 24 5.46 11.62 -1.47
N LYS A 25 5.80 10.79 -2.48
CA LYS A 25 6.95 9.86 -2.49
C LYS A 25 7.04 9.06 -1.18
N LEU A 26 5.89 8.62 -0.68
CA LEU A 26 5.81 7.91 0.58
C LEU A 26 6.40 6.51 0.41
N VAL A 27 7.55 6.28 1.05
CA VAL A 27 8.12 4.94 1.19
C VAL A 27 7.57 4.36 2.49
N ILE A 28 6.50 3.57 2.38
CA ILE A 28 5.92 2.90 3.55
C ILE A 28 6.85 1.77 3.96
N GLY A 29 7.35 1.84 5.20
CA GLY A 29 8.11 0.75 5.81
C GLY A 29 7.20 -0.46 6.03
N SER A 30 7.28 -1.45 5.15
CA SER A 30 6.61 -2.74 5.31
C SER A 30 7.48 -3.69 6.15
N PHE A 31 7.51 -4.99 5.84
CA PHE A 31 8.36 -6.00 6.52
C PHE A 31 9.85 -5.64 6.53
N SER A 32 10.30 -4.84 5.56
CA SER A 32 11.64 -4.26 5.57
C SER A 32 11.92 -3.35 6.76
N GLY A 33 10.94 -2.58 7.22
CA GLY A 33 11.05 -1.77 8.43
C GLY A 33 11.15 -2.63 9.68
N LEU A 34 10.32 -3.69 9.76
CA LEU A 34 10.37 -4.66 10.86
C LEU A 34 11.74 -5.36 10.92
N ALA A 35 12.27 -5.80 9.78
CA ALA A 35 13.59 -6.44 9.70
C ALA A 35 14.72 -5.52 10.18
N LEU A 36 14.61 -4.22 9.89
CA LEU A 36 15.59 -3.21 10.28
C LEU A 36 15.56 -2.95 11.79
N VAL A 37 14.37 -2.90 12.38
CA VAL A 37 14.19 -2.80 13.84
C VAL A 37 14.75 -4.05 14.53
N VAL A 38 14.45 -5.25 14.03
CA VAL A 38 14.99 -6.50 14.59
C VAL A 38 16.51 -6.56 14.49
N TYR A 39 17.08 -6.11 13.36
CA TYR A 39 18.52 -5.98 13.19
C TYR A 39 19.15 -5.02 14.21
N GLN A 40 18.49 -3.89 14.50
CA GLN A 40 18.95 -2.95 15.52
C GLN A 40 18.91 -3.52 16.94
N LEU A 41 17.97 -4.42 17.24
CA LEU A 41 17.89 -5.11 18.54
C LEU A 41 18.93 -6.25 18.65
N PHE A 42 19.15 -6.99 17.57
CA PHE A 42 20.08 -8.12 17.52
C PHE A 42 20.91 -8.05 16.24
N PRO A 43 22.08 -7.41 16.23
CA PRO A 43 22.92 -7.28 15.04
C PRO A 43 23.80 -8.53 14.82
N VAL A 44 23.18 -9.70 14.73
CA VAL A 44 23.89 -11.01 14.61
C VAL A 44 24.06 -11.44 13.14
N ILE A 45 23.07 -11.13 12.30
CA ILE A 45 23.05 -11.48 10.87
C ILE A 45 22.71 -10.25 10.01
N SER A 46 22.88 -10.34 8.70
CA SER A 46 22.58 -9.24 7.78
C SER A 46 21.08 -8.88 7.74
N VAL A 47 20.76 -7.62 7.42
CA VAL A 47 19.37 -7.16 7.25
C VAL A 47 18.63 -8.00 6.20
N GLY A 48 19.32 -8.39 5.13
CA GLY A 48 18.76 -9.27 4.09
C GLY A 48 18.35 -10.65 4.63
N SER A 49 19.12 -11.20 5.57
CA SER A 49 18.79 -12.47 6.23
C SER A 49 17.56 -12.35 7.14
N TYR A 50 17.43 -11.24 7.88
CA TYR A 50 16.21 -10.97 8.67
C TYR A 50 14.97 -10.80 7.79
N LEU A 51 15.11 -10.07 6.67
CA LEU A 51 14.06 -9.92 5.65
C LEU A 51 13.59 -11.27 5.12
N LEU A 52 14.53 -12.13 4.75
CA LEU A 52 14.23 -13.47 4.23
C LEU A 52 13.50 -14.31 5.28
N LEU A 53 13.98 -14.31 6.52
CA LEU A 53 13.39 -15.08 7.61
C LEU A 53 11.96 -14.63 7.93
N ILE A 54 11.73 -13.31 8.04
CA ILE A 54 10.41 -12.74 8.26
C ILE A 54 9.47 -13.10 7.10
N ASN A 55 9.92 -12.95 5.86
CA ASN A 55 9.10 -13.29 4.68
C ASN A 55 8.75 -14.78 4.61
N ILE A 56 9.67 -15.70 4.96
CA ILE A 56 9.36 -17.13 5.02
C ILE A 56 8.26 -17.41 6.05
N VAL A 57 8.40 -16.87 7.27
CA VAL A 57 7.41 -17.08 8.33
C VAL A 57 6.04 -16.57 7.89
N LEU A 58 5.98 -15.38 7.30
CA LEU A 58 4.75 -14.79 6.79
C LEU A 58 4.15 -15.58 5.63
N LEU A 59 4.98 -16.13 4.73
CA LEU A 59 4.52 -16.93 3.59
C LEU A 59 3.90 -18.24 4.07
N ILE A 60 4.51 -18.90 5.07
CA ILE A 60 3.94 -20.09 5.70
C ILE A 60 2.61 -19.76 6.38
N LEU A 61 2.56 -18.66 7.16
CA LEU A 61 1.35 -18.22 7.83
C LEU A 61 0.23 -17.92 6.83
N SER A 62 0.57 -17.25 5.73
CA SER A 62 -0.35 -16.92 4.65
C SER A 62 -0.92 -18.19 4.01
N PHE A 63 -0.08 -19.17 3.71
CA PHE A 63 -0.53 -20.43 3.11
C PHE A 63 -1.49 -21.21 4.03
N ILE A 64 -1.23 -21.22 5.34
CA ILE A 64 -2.07 -21.91 6.33
C ILE A 64 -3.40 -21.16 6.54
N LEU A 65 -3.37 -19.83 6.64
CA LEU A 65 -4.55 -19.03 6.96
C LEU A 65 -5.47 -18.83 5.76
N LEU A 66 -4.92 -18.69 4.55
CA LEU A 66 -5.65 -18.18 3.39
C LEU A 66 -5.85 -19.26 2.29
N GLY A 67 -5.06 -20.33 2.29
CA GLY A 67 -5.18 -21.44 1.34
C GLY A 67 -4.84 -21.08 -0.11
N ASN A 68 -5.02 -22.05 -1.02
CA ASN A 68 -4.65 -21.87 -2.44
C ASN A 68 -5.59 -20.91 -3.20
N GLU A 69 -6.87 -20.86 -2.83
CA GLU A 69 -7.86 -20.00 -3.50
C GLU A 69 -7.56 -18.50 -3.29
N PHE A 70 -6.99 -18.14 -2.15
CA PHE A 70 -6.55 -16.77 -1.90
C PHE A 70 -5.36 -16.37 -2.76
N GLY A 71 -4.48 -17.31 -3.09
CA GLY A 71 -3.36 -17.06 -3.99
C GLY A 71 -3.83 -16.57 -5.36
N ALA A 72 -4.83 -17.23 -5.94
CA ALA A 72 -5.41 -16.84 -7.22
C ALA A 72 -6.06 -15.44 -7.16
N LYS A 73 -6.80 -15.15 -6.09
CA LYS A 73 -7.41 -13.83 -5.84
C LYS A 73 -6.35 -12.73 -5.67
N THR A 74 -5.25 -13.03 -4.97
CA THR A 74 -4.13 -12.11 -4.77
C THR A 74 -3.45 -11.78 -6.10
N VAL A 75 -3.16 -12.79 -6.93
CA VAL A 75 -2.59 -12.58 -8.26
C VAL A 75 -3.49 -11.68 -9.11
N TYR A 76 -4.82 -11.91 -9.10
CA TYR A 76 -5.78 -11.05 -9.79
C TYR A 76 -5.69 -9.59 -9.33
N THR A 77 -5.69 -9.36 -8.00
CA THR A 77 -5.60 -8.00 -7.45
C THR A 77 -4.28 -7.31 -7.83
N SER A 78 -3.14 -7.99 -7.71
CA SER A 78 -1.83 -7.44 -8.09
C SER A 78 -1.73 -7.10 -9.57
N LEU A 79 -2.35 -7.88 -10.44
CA LEU A 79 -2.40 -7.61 -11.88
C LEU A 79 -3.26 -6.39 -12.23
N ILE A 80 -4.31 -6.11 -11.44
CA ILE A 80 -5.25 -5.00 -11.70
C ILE A 80 -4.81 -3.68 -11.09
N VAL A 81 -4.07 -3.68 -9.97
CA VAL A 81 -3.59 -2.42 -9.33
C VAL A 81 -2.89 -1.54 -10.35
N GLY A 82 -1.88 -2.06 -11.05
CA GLY A 82 -1.03 -1.28 -11.94
C GLY A 82 -1.84 -0.56 -13.02
N PRO A 83 -2.61 -1.30 -13.85
CA PRO A 83 -3.47 -0.69 -14.87
C PRO A 83 -4.52 0.28 -14.30
N MET A 84 -5.04 0.04 -13.09
CA MET A 84 -5.97 0.98 -12.45
C MET A 84 -5.30 2.28 -12.03
N VAL A 85 -4.05 2.22 -11.53
CA VAL A 85 -3.29 3.42 -11.16
C VAL A 85 -2.98 4.23 -12.41
N ASP A 86 -2.50 3.58 -13.48
CA ASP A 86 -2.22 4.23 -14.76
C ASP A 86 -3.48 4.86 -15.37
N PHE A 87 -4.63 4.18 -15.24
CA PHE A 87 -5.92 4.71 -15.67
C PHE A 87 -6.33 5.95 -14.86
N LEU A 88 -6.10 5.94 -13.54
CA LEU A 88 -6.35 7.10 -12.68
C LEU A 88 -5.41 8.26 -13.01
N GLU A 89 -4.16 7.98 -13.36
CA GLU A 89 -3.19 8.98 -13.80
C GLU A 89 -3.61 9.64 -15.10
N TRP A 90 -4.10 8.86 -16.07
CA TRP A 90 -4.62 9.39 -17.32
C TRP A 90 -5.87 10.24 -17.12
N LEU A 91 -6.79 9.82 -16.23
CA LEU A 91 -8.03 10.55 -15.96
C LEU A 91 -7.80 11.82 -15.13
N PHE A 92 -6.90 11.75 -14.14
CA PHE A 92 -6.56 12.83 -13.23
C PHE A 92 -5.03 13.00 -13.14
N PRO A 93 -4.40 13.68 -14.11
CA PRO A 93 -2.97 13.93 -14.09
C PRO A 93 -2.64 14.97 -13.01
N MET A 94 -2.35 14.51 -11.80
CA MET A 94 -1.97 15.40 -10.69
C MET A 94 -0.46 15.49 -10.57
N LYS A 95 0.04 16.73 -10.48
CA LYS A 95 1.45 17.02 -10.18
C LYS A 95 1.71 17.22 -8.68
N GLN A 96 0.65 17.29 -7.88
CA GLN A 96 0.67 17.66 -6.46
C GLN A 96 -0.32 16.77 -5.69
N SER A 97 -0.02 16.48 -4.42
CA SER A 97 -0.90 15.70 -3.52
C SER A 97 -2.25 16.38 -3.32
N LEU A 98 -3.30 15.59 -3.07
CA LEU A 98 -4.68 16.07 -2.89
C LEU A 98 -4.82 17.10 -1.75
N PHE A 99 -3.97 17.01 -0.72
CA PHE A 99 -3.93 17.95 0.42
C PHE A 99 -2.71 18.88 0.40
N ALA A 100 -2.11 19.10 -0.77
CA ALA A 100 -1.05 20.08 -0.92
C ALA A 100 -1.56 21.47 -0.50
N VAL A 101 -1.15 21.93 0.68
CA VAL A 101 -1.54 23.24 1.20
C VAL A 101 -0.73 24.28 0.46
N THR A 102 -1.42 25.06 -0.38
CA THR A 102 -0.84 26.26 -0.98
C THR A 102 -0.95 27.36 0.07
N ILE A 103 0.18 27.79 0.65
CA ILE A 103 0.19 28.91 1.59
C ILE A 103 -0.19 30.17 0.79
N ALA A 104 -1.36 30.73 1.08
CA ALA A 104 -1.81 31.97 0.47
C ALA A 104 -0.81 33.10 0.82
N GLY A 105 -0.02 33.52 -0.18
CA GLY A 105 0.92 34.63 -0.06
C GLY A 105 2.38 34.32 -0.43
N THR A 106 2.80 33.05 -0.49
CA THR A 106 4.24 32.70 -0.68
C THR A 106 4.52 31.93 -1.98
N GLY A 107 3.49 31.45 -2.69
CA GLY A 107 3.66 30.62 -3.89
C GLY A 107 4.34 29.28 -3.64
N GLN A 108 4.58 28.91 -2.37
CA GLN A 108 5.22 27.68 -1.96
C GLN A 108 4.15 26.66 -1.56
N VAL A 109 4.20 25.50 -2.19
CA VAL A 109 3.36 24.35 -1.88
C VAL A 109 4.07 23.57 -0.79
N MET A 110 3.55 23.60 0.43
CA MET A 110 4.02 22.70 1.48
C MET A 110 3.26 21.38 1.33
N LEU A 111 3.99 20.32 1.00
CA LEU A 111 3.51 18.96 1.25
C LEU A 111 3.60 18.73 2.75
N ASP A 112 2.53 18.23 3.37
CA ASP A 112 2.54 17.66 4.71
C ASP A 112 2.57 16.14 4.59
N PRO A 113 3.76 15.50 4.44
CA PRO A 113 3.84 14.07 4.13
C PRO A 113 3.26 13.21 5.25
N TRP A 114 3.25 13.72 6.49
CA TRP A 114 2.65 13.07 7.64
C TRP A 114 1.13 12.96 7.54
N PHE A 115 0.44 14.02 7.09
CA PHE A 115 -1.00 14.01 6.92
C PHE A 115 -1.39 13.15 5.71
N ASP A 116 -0.64 13.26 4.62
CA ASP A 116 -0.81 12.39 3.45
C ASP A 116 -0.57 10.92 3.78
N LEU A 117 0.42 10.60 4.62
CA LEU A 117 0.66 9.25 5.11
C LEU A 117 -0.53 8.74 5.94
N LEU A 118 -1.09 9.58 6.82
CA LEU A 118 -2.24 9.21 7.62
C LEU A 118 -3.46 8.94 6.73
N CYS A 119 -3.74 9.83 5.77
CA CYS A 119 -4.84 9.63 4.82
C CYS A 119 -4.63 8.38 3.97
N PHE A 120 -3.40 8.19 3.47
CA PHE A 120 -3.01 7.00 2.73
C PHE A 120 -3.26 5.71 3.52
N VAL A 121 -2.80 5.64 4.78
CA VAL A 121 -3.00 4.47 5.64
C VAL A 121 -4.48 4.22 5.92
N LEU A 122 -5.27 5.27 6.14
CA LEU A 122 -6.72 5.12 6.36
C LEU A 122 -7.45 4.61 5.10
N VAL A 123 -7.19 5.20 3.94
CA VAL A 123 -7.86 4.80 2.69
C VAL A 123 -7.40 3.41 2.25
N LEU A 124 -6.10 3.10 2.36
CA LEU A 124 -5.64 1.73 2.14
C LEU A 124 -6.24 0.75 3.14
N GLY A 125 -6.35 1.11 4.42
CA GLY A 125 -6.97 0.26 5.44
C GLY A 125 -8.42 -0.09 5.11
N LEU A 126 -9.19 0.88 4.60
CA LEU A 126 -10.55 0.66 4.10
C LEU A 126 -10.56 -0.33 2.92
N SER A 127 -9.67 -0.15 1.95
CA SER A 127 -9.51 -1.08 0.83
C SER A 127 -9.20 -2.50 1.30
N GLN A 128 -8.22 -2.67 2.20
CA GLN A 128 -7.87 -3.98 2.75
C GLN A 128 -9.05 -4.62 3.51
N SER A 129 -9.79 -3.85 4.30
CA SER A 129 -10.98 -4.34 5.01
C SER A 129 -12.05 -4.86 4.05
N ILE A 130 -12.30 -4.15 2.93
CA ILE A 130 -13.23 -4.60 1.89
C ILE A 130 -12.74 -5.91 1.27
N LEU A 131 -11.47 -6.01 0.92
CA LEU A 131 -10.89 -7.23 0.34
C LEU A 131 -10.99 -8.43 1.29
N PHE A 132 -10.69 -8.23 2.58
CA PHE A 132 -10.79 -9.29 3.58
C PHE A 132 -12.23 -9.71 3.87
N SER A 133 -13.19 -8.79 3.81
CA SER A 133 -14.62 -9.13 3.98
C SER A 133 -15.17 -10.06 2.90
N ILE A 134 -14.51 -10.17 1.75
CA ILE A 134 -14.92 -11.06 0.65
C ILE A 134 -14.22 -12.43 0.78
N ASN A 135 -13.16 -12.52 1.56
CA ASN A 135 -12.36 -13.73 1.73
C ASN A 135 -12.53 -14.38 3.12
N ALA A 136 -13.20 -13.72 4.06
CA ALA A 136 -13.61 -14.25 5.35
C ALA A 136 -15.00 -14.88 5.25
#